data_AF-A0A257ANR5-F1
#
_entry.id   AF-A0A257ANR5-F1
#
_cell.length_a   1.000
_cell.length_b   1.000
_cell.length_c   1.000
_cell.angle_alpha   90.00
_cell.angle_beta   90.00
_cell.angle_gamma   90.00
#
_symmetry.space_group_name_H-M   'P 1'
#
loop_
_entity.id
_entity.type
_entity.pdbx_description
1 polymer ?
#
loop_
_entity_poly.entity_id
_entity_poly.type
_entity_poly.pdbx_seq_one_letter_code
_entity_poly.pdbx_strand_id
1 'polypeptide(L)'
;MGVKTVRRMAADILKVGESRVWIDPERLDEVEDAITRGDVRKLIGLGIVRKLPGKGNSRGRWLERVKKRRKGRRRGHGSRKGGKDARMPRKRLWIMRVRAQRRYIRLLREKGYLDRKEYRYLYRRIKGGSFHSLRALRSFIRMMKEGVRSA
;
A
#
# COMPACT_ATOMS: atom_id res chain seq x y z
N MET A 1 -18.98 -44.02 -5.52
CA MET A 1 -19.45 -42.63 -5.70
C MET A 1 -18.52 -41.96 -6.72
N GLY A 2 -18.98 -41.11 -7.64
CA GLY A 2 -18.08 -40.61 -8.69
C GLY A 2 -16.96 -39.69 -8.18
N VAL A 3 -15.76 -39.75 -8.80
CA VAL A 3 -14.56 -38.94 -8.49
C VAL A 3 -14.85 -37.42 -8.44
N LYS A 4 -15.84 -36.94 -9.21
CA LYS A 4 -16.31 -35.54 -9.18
C LYS A 4 -16.85 -35.13 -7.80
N THR A 5 -17.61 -36.01 -7.14
CA THR A 5 -18.20 -35.72 -5.82
C THR A 5 -17.12 -35.68 -4.75
N VAL A 6 -16.14 -36.58 -4.82
CA VAL A 6 -14.99 -36.59 -3.90
C VAL A 6 -14.14 -35.33 -4.10
N ARG A 7 -13.88 -34.94 -5.35
CA ARG A 7 -13.19 -33.69 -5.68
C ARG A 7 -13.88 -32.46 -5.09
N ARG A 8 -15.21 -32.38 -5.18
CA ARG A 8 -16.02 -31.31 -4.56
C ARG A 8 -15.92 -31.34 -3.04
N MET A 9 -16.07 -32.50 -2.41
CA MET A 9 -15.96 -32.65 -0.96
C MET A 9 -14.55 -32.30 -0.45
N ALA A 10 -13.51 -32.71 -1.17
CA ALA A 10 -12.13 -32.37 -0.86
C ALA A 10 -11.87 -30.86 -1.00
N ALA A 11 -12.45 -30.21 -2.01
CA ALA A 11 -12.36 -28.77 -2.20
C ALA A 11 -12.97 -28.00 -1.01
N ASP A 12 -14.16 -28.42 -0.55
CA ASP A 12 -14.83 -27.84 0.62
C ASP A 12 -14.02 -28.02 1.91
N ILE A 13 -13.44 -29.21 2.11
CA ILE A 13 -12.63 -29.55 3.29
C ILE A 13 -11.31 -28.75 3.28
N LEU A 14 -10.63 -28.68 2.13
CA LEU A 14 -9.35 -27.98 1.96
C LEU A 14 -9.50 -26.46 1.77
N LYS A 15 -10.75 -25.97 1.72
CA LYS A 15 -11.12 -24.56 1.49
C LYS A 15 -10.46 -24.00 0.23
N VAL A 16 -10.51 -24.75 -0.87
CA VAL A 16 -9.99 -24.36 -2.19
C VAL A 16 -11.04 -24.63 -3.27
N GLY A 17 -10.85 -24.12 -4.49
CA GLY A 17 -11.66 -24.53 -5.63
C GLY A 17 -11.28 -25.93 -6.12
N GLU A 18 -12.22 -26.62 -6.77
CA GLU A 18 -12.05 -27.98 -7.31
C GLU A 18 -10.86 -28.10 -8.28
N SER A 19 -10.53 -27.02 -8.99
CA SER A 19 -9.38 -26.93 -9.90
C SER A 19 -8.03 -27.03 -9.19
N ARG A 20 -8.00 -26.83 -7.87
CA ARG A 20 -6.79 -26.95 -7.03
C ARG A 20 -6.74 -28.24 -6.23
N VAL A 21 -7.67 -29.15 -6.45
CA VAL A 21 -7.63 -30.50 -5.88
C VAL A 21 -6.93 -31.40 -6.89
N TRP A 22 -5.86 -32.06 -6.47
CA TRP A 22 -5.22 -33.13 -7.22
C TRP A 22 -5.58 -34.46 -6.57
N ILE A 23 -5.89 -35.43 -7.41
CA ILE A 23 -6.24 -36.79 -7.03
C ILE A 23 -5.24 -37.69 -7.76
N ASP A 24 -4.67 -38.66 -7.05
CA ASP A 24 -3.75 -39.63 -7.61
C ASP A 24 -4.45 -40.50 -8.68
N PRO A 25 -3.98 -40.49 -9.94
CA PRO A 25 -4.59 -41.29 -11.01
C PRO A 25 -4.38 -42.80 -10.83
N GLU A 26 -3.38 -43.23 -10.06
CA GLU A 26 -3.07 -44.66 -9.87
C GLU A 26 -3.94 -45.32 -8.79
N ARG A 27 -4.61 -44.52 -7.95
CA ARG A 27 -5.45 -45.00 -6.84
C ARG A 27 -6.88 -44.51 -6.94
N LEU A 28 -7.43 -44.50 -8.15
CA LEU A 28 -8.80 -44.05 -8.39
C LEU A 28 -9.83 -44.96 -7.71
N ASP A 29 -9.55 -46.26 -7.62
CA ASP A 29 -10.45 -47.23 -6.99
C ASP A 29 -10.69 -46.88 -5.51
N GLU A 30 -9.62 -46.58 -4.76
CA GLU A 30 -9.70 -46.14 -3.35
C GLU A 30 -10.47 -44.81 -3.18
N VAL A 31 -10.45 -43.97 -4.22
CA VAL A 31 -11.16 -42.68 -4.23
C VAL A 31 -12.65 -42.88 -4.54
N GLU A 32 -13.01 -43.85 -5.38
CA GLU A 32 -14.41 -44.15 -5.71
C GLU A 32 -15.19 -44.78 -4.55
N ASP A 33 -14.49 -45.52 -3.70
CA ASP A 33 -15.01 -46.13 -2.47
C ASP A 33 -15.29 -45.10 -1.35
N ALA A 34 -14.73 -43.88 -1.46
CA ALA A 34 -14.94 -42.85 -0.46
C ALA A 34 -16.34 -42.21 -0.56
N ILE A 35 -17.17 -42.45 0.45
CA ILE A 35 -18.56 -41.96 0.51
C ILE A 35 -18.69 -40.75 1.45
N THR A 36 -18.02 -40.77 2.60
CA THR A 36 -18.21 -39.74 3.64
C THR A 36 -17.11 -38.68 3.61
N ARG A 37 -17.38 -37.51 4.21
CA ARG A 37 -16.35 -36.50 4.48
C ARG A 37 -15.24 -37.01 5.41
N GLY A 38 -15.50 -38.04 6.22
CA GLY A 38 -14.49 -38.69 7.05
C GLY A 38 -13.46 -39.42 6.20
N ASP A 39 -13.92 -40.16 5.19
CA ASP A 39 -13.06 -40.93 4.28
C ASP A 39 -12.23 -40.01 3.39
N VAL A 40 -12.82 -38.92 2.89
CA VAL A 40 -12.08 -37.89 2.14
C VAL A 40 -10.97 -37.25 2.99
N ARG A 41 -11.18 -37.09 4.31
CA ARG A 41 -10.10 -36.62 5.21
C ARG A 41 -8.98 -37.64 5.35
N LYS A 42 -9.30 -38.94 5.40
CA LYS A 42 -8.29 -40.02 5.42
C LYS A 42 -7.47 -40.01 4.12
N LEU A 43 -8.13 -39.91 2.96
CA LEU A 43 -7.46 -39.80 1.66
C LEU A 43 -6.55 -38.57 1.55
N ILE A 44 -6.93 -37.45 2.17
CA ILE A 44 -6.06 -36.27 2.29
C ILE A 44 -4.86 -36.55 3.18
N GLY A 45 -5.06 -37.21 4.32
CA GLY A 45 -3.99 -37.60 5.24
C GLY A 45 -2.99 -38.59 4.63
N LEU A 46 -3.46 -39.50 3.77
CA LEU A 46 -2.65 -40.44 2.99
C LEU A 46 -1.96 -39.80 1.78
N GLY A 47 -2.29 -38.55 1.43
CA GLY A 47 -1.69 -37.82 0.31
C GLY A 47 -2.25 -38.18 -1.07
N ILE A 48 -3.23 -39.08 -1.14
CA ILE A 48 -3.94 -39.49 -2.37
C ILE A 48 -4.72 -38.29 -2.95
N VAL A 49 -5.29 -37.47 -2.06
CA VAL A 49 -5.93 -36.20 -2.41
C VAL A 49 -5.14 -35.04 -1.83
N ARG A 50 -4.61 -34.15 -2.68
CA ARG A 50 -3.77 -33.02 -2.24
C ARG A 50 -4.20 -31.69 -2.82
N LYS A 51 -3.85 -30.63 -2.09
CA LYS A 51 -4.02 -29.24 -2.52
C LYS A 51 -2.86 -28.82 -3.41
N LEU A 52 -3.15 -28.48 -4.66
CA LEU A 52 -2.17 -27.86 -5.55
C LEU A 52 -1.90 -26.40 -5.14
N PRO A 53 -0.65 -25.92 -5.28
CA PRO A 53 -0.35 -24.50 -5.15
C PRO A 53 -1.15 -23.70 -6.19
N GLY A 54 -1.61 -22.51 -5.80
CA GLY A 54 -2.34 -21.64 -6.71
C GLY A 54 -1.37 -21.09 -7.76
N LYS A 55 -1.80 -21.01 -9.01
CA LYS A 55 -1.05 -20.26 -10.03
C LYS A 55 -1.01 -18.79 -9.62
N GLY A 56 0.19 -18.29 -9.34
CA GLY A 56 0.43 -16.91 -8.92
C GLY A 56 1.10 -16.10 -10.03
N ASN A 57 0.75 -14.81 -10.12
CA ASN A 57 1.45 -13.89 -11.02
C ASN A 57 2.68 -13.30 -10.31
N SER A 58 3.85 -13.39 -10.95
CA SER A 58 5.07 -12.76 -10.42
C SER A 58 4.96 -11.23 -10.40
N ARG A 59 5.43 -10.62 -9.30
CA ARG A 59 5.54 -9.17 -9.14
C ARG A 59 6.91 -8.61 -9.59
N GLY A 60 7.85 -9.44 -10.02
CA GLY A 60 9.24 -9.05 -10.32
C GLY A 60 9.35 -7.89 -11.32
N ARG A 61 8.73 -8.03 -12.51
CA ARG A 61 8.71 -6.98 -13.55
C ARG A 61 8.05 -5.67 -13.07
N TRP A 62 7.05 -5.77 -12.21
CA TRP A 62 6.39 -4.59 -11.64
C TRP A 62 7.32 -3.87 -10.65
N LEU A 63 7.99 -4.60 -9.76
CA LEU A 63 8.95 -4.04 -8.80
C LEU A 63 10.10 -3.31 -9.49
N GLU A 64 10.65 -3.92 -10.54
CA GLU A 64 11.72 -3.31 -11.34
C GLU A 64 11.25 -1.98 -11.98
N ARG A 65 10.04 -1.97 -12.55
CA ARG A 65 9.43 -0.76 -13.11
C ARG A 65 9.22 0.32 -12.04
N VAL A 66 8.77 -0.06 -10.84
CA VAL A 66 8.60 0.86 -9.70
C VAL A 66 9.95 1.45 -9.27
N LYS A 67 11.01 0.63 -9.17
CA LYS A 67 12.37 1.09 -8.84
C LYS A 67 12.87 2.13 -9.87
N LYS A 68 12.66 1.87 -11.17
CA LYS A 68 12.97 2.82 -12.25
C LYS A 68 12.13 4.12 -12.12
N ARG A 69 10.83 4.03 -11.84
CA ARG A 69 9.94 5.21 -11.67
C ARG A 69 10.26 6.04 -10.42
N ARG A 70 10.69 5.42 -9.32
CA ARG A 70 11.14 6.12 -8.10
C ARG A 70 12.35 7.01 -8.36
N LYS A 71 13.30 6.54 -9.19
CA LYS A 71 14.45 7.33 -9.68
C LYS A 71 14.08 8.43 -10.70
N GLY A 72 12.80 8.61 -11.03
CA GLY A 72 12.35 9.61 -12.00
C GLY A 72 12.27 9.14 -13.46
N ARG A 73 12.75 7.94 -13.78
CA ARG A 73 12.67 7.38 -15.16
C ARG A 73 11.21 7.06 -15.52
N ARG A 74 10.90 7.01 -16.83
CA ARG A 74 9.54 6.71 -17.36
C ARG A 74 8.45 7.68 -16.86
N ARG A 75 8.79 8.96 -16.65
CA ARG A 75 7.87 10.06 -16.23
C ARG A 75 7.92 11.28 -17.17
N GLY A 76 8.59 11.18 -18.31
CA GLY A 76 8.69 12.21 -19.35
C GLY A 76 7.36 12.48 -20.05
N HIS A 77 7.29 13.52 -20.89
CA HIS A 77 6.04 14.01 -21.48
C HIS A 77 5.25 12.93 -22.23
N GLY A 78 5.88 12.14 -23.12
CA GLY A 78 5.21 11.06 -23.85
C GLY A 78 4.74 9.87 -22.99
N SER A 79 5.25 9.71 -21.77
CA SER A 79 4.77 8.67 -20.84
C SER A 79 3.59 9.12 -19.98
N ARG A 80 3.22 10.41 -20.03
CA ARG A 80 2.14 10.98 -19.21
C ARG A 80 0.82 10.78 -19.95
N LYS A 81 -0.17 10.29 -19.21
CA LYS A 81 -1.56 10.17 -19.67
C LYS A 81 -2.45 11.00 -18.75
N GLY A 82 -3.49 11.62 -19.34
CA GLY A 82 -4.43 12.51 -18.64
C GLY A 82 -3.88 13.91 -18.34
N GLY A 83 -4.77 14.79 -17.91
CA GLY A 83 -4.45 16.19 -17.57
C GLY A 83 -3.43 16.34 -16.43
N LYS A 84 -2.80 17.53 -16.34
CA LYS A 84 -1.82 17.85 -15.28
C LYS A 84 -2.40 17.66 -13.89
N ASP A 85 -3.59 18.22 -13.67
CA ASP A 85 -4.26 18.22 -12.36
C ASP A 85 -4.94 16.89 -12.03
N ALA A 86 -5.16 16.00 -13.01
CA ALA A 86 -5.64 14.63 -12.76
C ALA A 86 -4.58 13.76 -12.05
N ARG A 87 -3.30 13.94 -12.40
CA ARG A 87 -2.19 13.17 -11.80
C ARG A 87 -1.79 13.69 -10.42
N MET A 88 -1.82 15.02 -10.24
CA MET A 88 -1.56 15.69 -8.96
C MET A 88 -2.45 16.93 -8.83
N PRO A 89 -3.63 16.80 -8.19
CA PRO A 89 -4.55 17.93 -8.05
C PRO A 89 -3.96 19.09 -7.26
N ARG A 90 -4.22 20.33 -7.71
CA ARG A 90 -3.77 21.56 -7.04
C ARG A 90 -4.18 21.62 -5.56
N LYS A 91 -5.44 21.26 -5.26
CA LYS A 91 -5.96 21.20 -3.89
C LYS A 91 -5.16 20.24 -3.01
N ARG A 92 -4.80 19.06 -3.53
CA ARG A 92 -3.99 18.07 -2.80
C ARG A 92 -2.58 18.60 -2.53
N LEU A 93 -1.95 19.26 -3.50
CA LEU A 93 -0.64 19.91 -3.33
C LEU A 93 -0.69 20.99 -2.24
N TRP A 94 -1.72 21.84 -2.23
CA TRP A 94 -1.92 22.86 -1.20
C TRP A 94 -2.11 22.24 0.19
N ILE A 95 -2.95 21.22 0.32
CA ILE A 95 -3.16 20.50 1.59
C ILE A 95 -1.84 19.91 2.10
N MET A 96 -1.06 19.24 1.25
CA MET A 96 0.23 18.65 1.62
C MET A 96 1.21 19.71 2.12
N ARG A 97 1.29 20.86 1.43
CA ARG A 97 2.18 21.97 1.79
C ARG A 97 1.79 22.60 3.13
N VAL A 98 0.52 22.99 3.29
CA VAL A 98 0.02 23.63 4.51
C VAL A 98 0.14 22.69 5.71
N ARG A 99 -0.18 21.40 5.56
CA ARG A 99 -0.03 20.42 6.65
C ARG A 99 1.43 20.23 7.05
N ALA A 100 2.37 20.18 6.10
CA ALA A 100 3.79 20.09 6.42
C ALA A 100 4.28 21.33 7.19
N GLN A 101 3.90 22.53 6.73
CA GLN A 101 4.24 23.79 7.40
C GLN A 101 3.65 23.88 8.81
N ARG A 102 2.37 23.51 8.99
CA ARG A 102 1.70 23.52 10.30
C ARG A 102 2.31 22.51 11.27
N ARG A 103 2.62 21.29 10.82
CA ARG A 103 3.31 20.30 11.66
C ARG A 103 4.66 20.83 12.14
N TYR A 104 5.39 21.54 11.29
CA TYR A 104 6.69 22.10 11.64
C TYR A 104 6.59 23.22 12.68
N ILE A 105 5.70 24.19 12.52
CA ILE A 105 5.54 25.25 13.55
C ILE A 105 4.97 24.71 14.87
N ARG A 106 4.15 23.65 14.81
CA ARG A 106 3.67 22.96 16.01
C ARG A 106 4.83 22.32 16.77
N LEU A 107 5.71 21.61 16.06
CA LEU A 107 6.93 21.03 16.64
C LEU A 107 7.83 22.10 17.27
N LEU A 108 8.00 23.26 16.62
CA LEU A 108 8.81 24.34 17.17
C LEU A 108 8.18 24.96 18.42
N ARG A 109 6.85 25.07 18.48
CA ARG A 109 6.14 25.51 19.68
C ARG A 109 6.29 24.51 20.83
N GLU A 110 6.15 23.21 20.56
CA GLU A 110 6.34 22.14 21.55
C GLU A 110 7.77 22.15 22.12
N LYS A 111 8.77 22.50 21.30
CA LYS A 111 10.17 22.67 21.73
C LYS A 111 10.47 24.01 22.40
N GLY A 112 9.48 24.90 22.57
CA GLY A 112 9.69 26.24 23.15
C GLY A 112 10.45 27.24 22.25
N TYR A 113 10.75 26.89 21.00
CA TYR A 113 11.44 27.80 20.07
C TYR A 113 10.53 28.93 19.55
N LEU A 114 9.21 28.69 19.52
CA LEU A 114 8.20 29.69 19.16
C LEU A 114 7.28 29.96 20.34
N ASP A 115 7.07 31.25 20.64
CA ASP A 115 6.05 31.69 21.57
C ASP A 115 4.63 31.51 20.96
N ARG A 116 3.60 31.51 21.83
CA ARG A 116 2.19 31.45 21.46
C ARG A 116 1.81 32.54 20.44
N LYS A 117 2.30 33.78 20.60
CA LYS A 117 2.00 34.90 19.68
C LYS A 117 2.62 34.64 18.30
N GLU A 118 3.89 34.25 18.27
CA GLU A 118 4.64 33.93 17.04
C GLU A 118 4.02 32.74 16.29
N TYR A 119 3.64 31.69 17.01
CA TYR A 119 2.93 30.54 16.43
C TYR A 119 1.63 30.97 15.76
N ARG A 120 0.81 31.81 16.42
CA ARG A 120 -0.46 32.27 15.86
C ARG A 120 -0.26 33.15 14.61
N TYR A 121 0.75 34.01 14.63
CA TYR A 121 1.15 34.84 13.48
C TYR A 121 1.53 33.99 12.27
N LEU A 122 2.45 33.04 12.45
CA LEU A 122 2.90 32.14 11.40
C LEU A 122 1.76 31.25 10.89
N TYR A 123 0.88 30.78 11.78
CA TYR A 123 -0.27 29.97 11.41
C TYR A 123 -1.22 30.70 10.44
N ARG A 124 -1.48 32.00 10.69
CA ARG A 124 -2.31 32.85 9.82
C ARG A 124 -1.63 33.09 8.47
N ARG A 125 -0.33 33.39 8.44
CA ARG A 125 0.44 33.54 7.19
C ARG A 125 0.49 32.25 6.36
N ILE A 126 0.65 31.09 7.01
CA ILE A 126 0.57 29.79 6.35
C ILE A 126 -0.83 29.57 5.75
N LYS A 127 -1.92 29.92 6.46
CA LYS A 127 -3.28 29.85 5.91
C LYS A 127 -3.43 30.74 4.67
N GLY A 128 -2.82 31.92 4.68
CA GLY A 128 -2.78 32.86 3.55
C GLY A 128 -1.87 32.44 2.38
N GLY A 129 -1.11 31.34 2.52
CA GLY A 129 -0.26 30.84 1.44
C GLY A 129 1.03 31.64 1.22
N SER A 130 1.46 32.47 2.17
CA SER A 130 2.65 33.33 2.06
C SER A 130 3.97 32.56 1.87
N PHE A 131 3.99 31.24 2.11
CA PHE A 131 5.19 30.41 2.01
C PHE A 131 5.05 29.32 0.94
N HIS A 132 5.90 29.36 -0.08
CA HIS A 132 5.88 28.38 -1.19
C HIS A 132 6.39 26.99 -0.82
N SER A 133 7.24 26.89 0.21
CA SER A 133 7.84 25.62 0.66
C SER A 133 8.08 25.62 2.17
N LEU A 134 8.45 24.46 2.71
CA LEU A 134 8.90 24.37 4.10
C LEU A 134 10.23 25.11 4.32
N ARG A 135 11.12 25.13 3.31
CA ARG A 135 12.39 25.85 3.37
C ARG A 135 12.17 27.36 3.49
N ALA A 136 11.25 27.92 2.71
CA ALA A 136 10.89 29.34 2.80
C ALA A 136 10.39 29.73 4.20
N LEU A 137 9.54 28.89 4.79
CA LEU A 137 9.08 29.09 6.18
C LEU A 137 10.25 29.03 7.18
N ARG A 138 11.19 28.10 7.01
CA ARG A 138 12.38 28.00 7.87
C ARG A 138 13.27 29.23 7.78
N SER A 139 13.57 29.69 6.57
CA SER A 139 14.35 30.92 6.36
C SER A 139 13.67 32.12 7.00
N PHE A 140 12.35 32.26 6.83
CA PHE A 140 11.60 33.36 7.45
C PHE A 140 11.65 33.33 8.98
N ILE A 141 11.45 32.15 9.59
CA ILE A 141 11.53 31.99 11.05
C ILE A 141 12.94 32.32 11.55
N ARG A 142 13.98 31.91 10.81
CA ARG A 142 15.37 32.22 11.16
C ARG A 142 15.62 33.73 11.16
N MET A 143 15.24 34.42 10.08
CA MET A 143 15.35 35.88 9.98
C MET A 143 14.57 36.59 11.09
N MET A 144 13.35 36.11 11.38
CA MET A 144 12.51 36.65 12.46
C MET A 144 13.17 36.52 13.83
N LYS A 145 13.93 35.45 14.09
CA LYS A 145 14.64 35.24 15.36
C LYS A 145 15.99 35.94 15.42
N GLU A 146 16.70 36.05 14.30
CA GLU A 146 17.96 36.80 14.21
C GLU A 146 17.72 38.30 14.39
N GLY A 147 16.68 38.86 13.77
CA GLY A 147 16.32 40.27 13.93
C GLY A 147 15.88 40.68 15.35
N VAL A 148 15.55 39.70 16.21
CA VAL A 148 15.23 39.92 17.64
C VAL A 148 16.48 39.80 18.52
N ARG A 149 17.58 39.22 18.02
CA ARG A 149 18.85 39.09 18.76
C ARG A 149 19.82 40.24 18.50
N SER A 150 19.64 40.96 17.39
CA SER A 150 20.48 42.09 16.98
C SER A 150 19.95 43.46 17.44
N ALA A 151 18.88 43.48 18.25
CA ALA A 151 18.26 44.66 18.86
C ALA A 151 18.22 44.47 20.37
#